data_AF-A0A1E7RC75-F1
#
_entry.id   AF-A0A1E7RC75-F1
#
_cell.length_a   1.000
_cell.length_b   1.000
_cell.length_c   1.000
_cell.angle_alpha   90.00
_cell.angle_beta   90.00
_cell.angle_gamma   90.00
#
_symmetry.space_group_name_H-M   'P 1'
#
loop_
_entity.id
_entity.type
_entity.pdbx_description
1 polymer ?
#
loop_
_entity_poly.entity_id
_entity_poly.type
_entity_poly.pdbx_seq_one_letter_code
_entity_poly.pdbx_strand_id
1 'polypeptide(L)'
;MQKYQIRMRKSLNGSHIHDEAIKYLGTCAVSEIRSFEGEFLNLHDCLEKIATIDGLKDYEIISMILIDQDNHQQLGEDFEWENQELEG
;
A
#
# COMPACT_ATOMS: atom_id res chain seq x y z
N MET A 1 -9.52 15.42 4.11
CA MET A 1 -8.28 14.65 3.94
C MET A 1 -8.68 13.29 3.38
N GLN A 2 -7.83 12.68 2.56
CA GLN A 2 -8.04 11.39 1.94
C GLN A 2 -7.18 10.34 2.63
N LYS A 3 -7.77 9.18 2.92
CA LYS A 3 -7.04 8.07 3.54
C LYS A 3 -6.43 7.19 2.47
N TYR A 4 -5.14 6.90 2.59
CA TYR A 4 -4.43 6.03 1.66
C TYR A 4 -3.79 4.86 2.39
N GLN A 5 -3.89 3.67 1.81
CA GLN A 5 -2.99 2.56 2.12
C GLN A 5 -1.82 2.60 1.14
N ILE A 6 -0.61 2.59 1.66
CA ILE A 6 0.62 2.55 0.87
C ILE A 6 1.37 1.27 1.19
N ARG A 7 1.83 0.58 0.14
CA ARG A 7 2.73 -0.58 0.25
C ARG A 7 4.04 -0.26 -0.45
N MET A 8 5.14 -0.50 0.26
CA MET A 8 6.49 -0.27 -0.23
C MET A 8 7.35 -1.52 -0.08
N ARG A 9 8.35 -1.65 -0.96
CA ARG A 9 9.25 -2.80 -1.04
C ARG A 9 10.70 -2.34 -1.01
N LYS A 10 11.53 -3.02 -0.21
CA LYS A 10 12.99 -2.92 -0.25
C LYS A 10 13.57 -4.27 -0.63
N SER A 11 14.50 -4.29 -1.58
CA SER A 11 15.25 -5.51 -1.88
C SER A 11 16.19 -5.85 -0.73
N LEU A 12 16.23 -7.12 -0.36
CA LEU A 12 17.16 -7.66 0.63
C LEU A 12 18.24 -8.54 -0.02
N ASN A 13 18.42 -8.43 -1.34
CA ASN A 13 19.45 -9.17 -2.06
C ASN A 13 20.84 -8.82 -1.53
N GLY A 14 21.63 -9.85 -1.22
CA GLY A 14 22.94 -9.72 -0.58
C GLY A 14 22.91 -9.48 0.93
N SER A 15 21.74 -9.56 1.57
CA SER A 15 21.64 -9.57 3.03
C SER A 15 21.82 -10.99 3.60
N HIS A 16 22.07 -11.09 4.91
CA HIS A 16 22.16 -12.38 5.60
C HIS A 16 20.90 -13.24 5.40
N ILE A 17 19.71 -12.63 5.40
CA ILE A 17 18.44 -13.36 5.16
C ILE A 17 18.39 -13.93 3.74
N HIS A 18 18.89 -13.18 2.75
CA HIS A 18 18.96 -13.66 1.37
C HIS A 18 19.97 -14.80 1.22
N ASP A 19 21.13 -14.69 1.86
CA ASP A 19 22.14 -15.75 1.85
C ASP A 19 21.63 -17.03 2.50
N GLU A 20 20.87 -16.93 3.60
CA GLU A 20 20.19 -18.08 4.20
C GLU A 20 19.10 -18.63 3.29
N ALA A 21 18.25 -17.78 2.71
CA ALA A 21 17.18 -18.21 1.80
C ALA A 21 17.72 -18.99 0.61
N ILE A 22 18.86 -18.58 0.04
CA ILE A 22 19.50 -19.29 -1.08
C ILE A 22 19.86 -20.74 -0.70
N LYS A 23 20.33 -20.98 0.55
CA LYS A 23 20.71 -22.33 1.01
C LYS A 23 19.52 -23.30 1.01
N TYR A 24 18.32 -22.80 1.32
CA TYR A 24 17.12 -23.62 1.47
C TYR A 24 16.23 -23.65 0.23
N LEU A 25 16.16 -22.54 -0.51
CA LEU A 25 15.22 -22.35 -1.63
C LEU A 25 15.93 -22.32 -3.00
N GLY A 26 17.27 -22.31 -3.04
CA GLY A 26 18.03 -22.12 -4.27
C GLY A 26 18.02 -20.66 -4.75
N THR A 27 18.27 -20.43 -6.04
CA THR A 27 18.26 -19.08 -6.63
C THR A 27 16.91 -18.41 -6.40
N CYS A 28 16.88 -17.40 -5.53
CA CYS A 28 15.68 -16.69 -5.14
C CYS A 28 15.96 -15.19 -5.00
N ALA A 29 14.90 -14.40 -4.90
CA ALA A 29 14.96 -13.00 -4.51
C ALA A 29 14.28 -12.84 -3.16
N VAL A 30 14.82 -11.96 -2.32
CA VAL A 30 14.22 -11.64 -1.01
C VAL A 30 13.93 -10.16 -0.94
N SER A 31 12.78 -9.81 -0.39
CA SER A 31 12.35 -8.42 -0.23
C SER A 31 11.62 -8.22 1.08
N GLU A 32 11.81 -7.07 1.70
CA GLU A 32 10.99 -6.60 2.80
C GLU A 32 9.82 -5.79 2.24
N ILE A 33 8.61 -6.08 2.70
CA ILE A 33 7.42 -5.33 2.34
C ILE A 33 6.87 -4.65 3.59
N ARG A 34 6.68 -3.33 3.51
CA ARG A 34 6.00 -2.55 4.54
C ARG A 34 4.68 -2.02 3.98
N SER A 35 3.64 -2.05 4.80
CA SER A 35 2.36 -1.43 4.48
C SER A 35 2.00 -0.47 5.60
N PHE A 36 1.51 0.71 5.26
CA PHE A 36 1.00 1.69 6.23
C PHE A 36 -0.20 2.42 5.67
N GLU A 37 -1.01 2.94 6.57
CA GLU A 37 -2.15 3.80 6.26
C GLU A 37 -1.88 5.20 6.77
N GLY A 38 -2.30 6.21 6.02
CA GLY A 38 -2.17 7.60 6.42
C GLY A 38 -3.22 8.49 5.79
N GLU A 39 -3.46 9.64 6.42
CA GLU A 39 -4.33 10.68 5.91
C GLU A 39 -3.51 11.80 5.27
N PHE A 40 -3.88 12.16 4.05
CA PHE A 40 -3.16 13.10 3.21
C PHE A 40 -4.13 14.10 2.58
N LEU A 41 -3.64 15.24 2.12
CA LEU A 41 -4.51 16.22 1.45
C LEU A 41 -4.98 15.67 0.10
N ASN A 42 -4.08 15.01 -0.62
CA ASN A 42 -4.29 14.33 -1.90
C ASN A 42 -3.10 13.39 -2.17
N LEU A 43 -3.10 12.71 -3.32
CA LEU A 43 -2.02 11.81 -3.73
C LEU A 43 -0.65 12.50 -3.81
N HIS A 44 -0.59 13.74 -4.28
CA HIS A 44 0.67 14.48 -4.40
C HIS A 44 1.29 14.78 -3.04
N ASP A 45 0.48 15.29 -2.09
CA ASP A 45 0.90 15.51 -0.69
C ASP A 45 1.39 14.21 -0.04
N CYS A 46 0.75 13.07 -0.36
CA CYS A 46 1.19 11.76 0.10
C CYS A 46 2.61 11.41 -0.40
N LEU A 47 2.85 11.52 -1.71
CA LEU A 47 4.15 11.22 -2.31
C LEU A 47 5.26 12.13 -1.79
N GLU A 48 4.99 13.44 -1.68
CA GLU A 48 5.96 14.40 -1.14
C GLU A 48 6.33 14.05 0.31
N LYS A 49 5.34 13.77 1.17
CA LYS A 49 5.61 13.39 2.55
C LYS A 49 6.41 12.10 2.66
N ILE A 50 6.06 11.07 1.89
CA ILE A 50 6.82 9.81 1.88
C ILE A 50 8.27 10.05 1.47
N ALA A 51 8.51 10.90 0.45
CA ALA A 51 9.86 11.23 -0.02
C ALA A 51 10.73 11.93 1.05
N THR A 52 10.13 12.54 2.06
CA THR A 52 10.87 13.19 3.17
C THR A 52 11.25 12.23 4.31
N ILE A 53 10.75 10.99 4.31
CA ILE A 53 11.02 10.02 5.38
C ILE A 53 12.35 9.31 5.10
N ASP A 54 13.41 9.71 5.79
CA ASP A 54 14.76 9.14 5.64
C ASP A 54 14.79 7.61 5.75
N GLY A 55 14.00 7.02 6.64
CA GLY A 55 13.93 5.57 6.84
C GLY A 55 13.29 4.79 5.67
N LEU A 56 12.73 5.48 4.67
CA LEU A 56 12.07 4.89 3.50
C LEU A 56 12.83 5.12 2.19
N LYS A 57 14.00 5.77 2.21
CA LYS A 57 14.78 6.09 1.00
C LYS A 57 15.15 4.88 0.13
N ASP A 58 15.38 3.73 0.77
CA ASP A 58 15.71 2.48 0.07
C ASP A 58 14.48 1.67 -0.37
N TYR A 59 13.27 2.18 -0.11
CA TYR A 59 12.03 1.51 -0.46
C TYR A 59 11.43 2.10 -1.74
N GLU A 60 10.92 1.22 -2.58
CA GLU A 60 10.11 1.53 -3.75
C GLU A 60 8.63 1.44 -3.39
N ILE A 61 7.81 2.42 -3.78
CA ILE A 61 6.35 2.31 -3.67
C ILE A 61 5.86 1.31 -4.72
N ILE A 62 5.17 0.25 -4.30
CA ILE A 62 4.66 -0.79 -5.20
C ILE A 62 3.13 -0.80 -5.31
N SER A 63 2.42 -0.13 -4.38
CA SER A 63 0.97 0.02 -4.44
C SER A 63 0.51 1.20 -3.57
N MET A 64 -0.49 1.93 -4.05
CA MET A 64 -1.23 2.94 -3.29
C MET A 64 -2.71 2.76 -3.56
N ILE A 65 -3.52 2.70 -2.50
CA ILE A 65 -4.97 2.52 -2.59
C ILE A 65 -5.62 3.67 -1.83
N LEU A 66 -6.48 4.42 -2.51
CA LEU A 66 -7.37 5.38 -1.85
C LEU A 66 -8.43 4.58 -1.11
N ILE A 67 -8.47 4.72 0.21
CA ILE A 67 -9.53 4.16 1.05
C ILE A 67 -10.65 5.21 1.09
N ASP A 68 -11.60 5.10 0.17
CA ASP A 68 -12.84 5.87 0.21
C ASP A 68 -13.90 5.11 1.02
N GLN A 69 -14.66 5.84 1.83
CA GLN A 69 -15.83 5.30 2.53
C GLN A 69 -17.04 5.25 1.58
N ASP A 70 -17.05 6.11 0.56
CA ASP A 70 -18.02 6.13 -0.52
C ASP A 70 -17.40 5.50 -1.78
N ASN A 71 -17.59 4.18 -1.92
CA ASN A 71 -17.19 3.44 -3.11
C ASN A 71 -18.35 3.32 -4.12
N HIS A 72 -19.43 4.11 -3.99
CA HIS A 72 -20.59 4.02 -4.89
C HIS A 72 -20.16 4.17 -6.37
N GLN A 73 -19.20 5.05 -6.66
CA GLN A 73 -18.67 5.27 -8.01
C GLN A 73 -17.70 4.19 -8.52
N GLN A 74 -17.19 3.32 -7.63
CA GLN A 74 -16.30 2.22 -8.01
C GLN A 74 -17.09 0.94 -8.32
N LEU A 75 -18.32 0.85 -7.82
CA LEU A 75 -19.23 -0.21 -8.17
C LEU A 75 -19.88 0.18 -9.50
N GLY A 76 -19.90 -0.75 -10.46
CA GLY A 76 -20.46 -0.50 -11.78
C GLY A 76 -21.91 -0.04 -11.69
N GLU A 77 -22.40 0.60 -12.75
CA GLU A 77 -23.77 1.18 -12.81
C GLU A 77 -24.88 0.16 -12.46
N ASP A 78 -24.59 -1.14 -12.56
CA ASP A 78 -25.49 -2.25 -12.24
C ASP A 78 -25.57 -2.61 -10.75
N PHE A 79 -24.77 -1.98 -9.87
CA PHE A 79 -24.77 -2.29 -8.44
C PHE A 79 -25.89 -1.54 -7.72
N GLU A 80 -26.97 -2.24 -7.42
CA GLU A 80 -28.05 -1.75 -6.57
C GLU A 80 -27.62 -1.80 -5.10
N TRP A 81 -27.48 -0.63 -4.48
CA TRP A 81 -27.29 -0.54 -3.04
C TRP A 81 -28.62 -0.85 -2.36
N GLU A 82 -28.63 -1.80 -1.42
CA GLU A 82 -29.78 -1.97 -0.53
C GLU A 82 -29.96 -0.65 0.23
N ASN A 83 -30.96 0.14 -0.18
CA ASN A 83 -31.38 1.32 0.56
C ASN A 83 -31.78 0.84 1.95
N GLN A 84 -30.93 1.07 2.95
CA GLN A 84 -31.33 0.93 4.35
C GLN A 84 -32.28 2.07 4.68
N GLU A 85 -33.53 1.95 4.22
CA GLU A 85 -34.65 2.55 4.91
C GLU A 85 -34.78 1.82 6.25
N LEU A 86 -34.04 2.32 7.26
CA LEU A 86 -34.40 2.08 8.65
C LEU A 86 -35.72 2.80 8.89
N GLU A 87 -36.81 2.13 8.57
CA GLU A 87 -38.13 2.49 9.07
C GLU A 87 -38.14 2.34 10.61
N GLY A 88 -38.34 3.46 11.30
CA GLY A 88 -39.15 3.56 12.54
C GLY A 88 -38.61 2.93 13.82
#